data_AF-A0A8E2EM26-F1
#
_entry.id   AF-A0A8E2EM26-F1
#
_cell.length_a   1.000
_cell.length_b   1.000
_cell.length_c   1.000
_cell.angle_alpha   90.00
_cell.angle_beta   90.00
_cell.angle_gamma   90.00
#
_symmetry.space_group_name_H-M   'P 1'
#
loop_
_entity.id
_entity.type
_entity.pdbx_description
1 polymer ?
#
loop_
_entity_poly.entity_id
_entity_poly.type
_entity_poly.pdbx_seq_one_letter_code
_entity_poly.pdbx_strand_id
1 'polypeptide(L)'
;AGAELQKLVTGSYFFWNSGYSMQKSQTGLLQSLLYQVLSACPDLILETCADHRAGEPWSRNELSTALKLVLRHMLLPAKFCFFADGLDEYEGDDKEIIRLLQDLAISPNVKICVSSRPWNAFVDAFDDMKWKLALENFTKDDMLRYVRNTLAKDDKFASLAKQDPRCNSLVP
;
A
#
# COMPACT_ATOMS: atom_id res chain seq x y z
N ALA A 1 10.30 -34.68 -6.86
CA ALA A 1 9.70 -34.23 -5.59
C ALA A 1 8.61 -33.24 -5.95
N GLY A 2 7.34 -33.57 -5.71
CA GLY A 2 6.23 -32.67 -6.01
C GLY A 2 6.37 -31.42 -5.14
N ALA A 3 6.33 -30.24 -5.75
CA ALA A 3 6.20 -29.01 -4.99
C ALA A 3 4.86 -29.08 -4.25
N GLU A 4 4.88 -29.23 -2.93
CA GLU A 4 3.70 -28.96 -2.12
C GLU A 4 3.22 -27.55 -2.47
N LEU A 5 1.96 -27.43 -2.89
CA LEU A 5 1.35 -26.13 -3.16
C LEU A 5 1.33 -25.35 -1.86
N GLN A 6 2.25 -24.39 -1.74
CA GLN A 6 2.26 -23.47 -0.62
C GLN A 6 1.03 -22.57 -0.70
N LYS A 7 0.33 -22.43 0.42
CA LYS A 7 -0.86 -21.60 0.54
C LYS A 7 -0.48 -20.13 0.35
N LEU A 8 -1.16 -19.42 -0.56
CA LEU A 8 -1.01 -17.98 -0.67
C LEU A 8 -2.05 -17.29 0.22
N VAL A 9 -1.57 -16.46 1.15
CA VAL A 9 -2.41 -15.58 1.96
C VAL A 9 -2.24 -14.15 1.45
N THR A 10 -3.35 -13.55 1.03
CA THR A 10 -3.37 -12.16 0.57
C THR A 10 -4.00 -11.28 1.64
N GLY A 11 -3.41 -10.12 1.88
CA GLY A 11 -3.99 -9.08 2.72
C GLY A 11 -3.95 -7.74 2.02
N SER A 12 -4.97 -6.92 2.23
CA SER A 12 -5.01 -5.57 1.65
C SER A 12 -5.41 -4.53 2.68
N TYR A 13 -4.91 -3.31 2.47
CA TYR A 13 -5.28 -2.14 3.24
C TYR A 13 -5.21 -0.89 2.36
N PHE A 14 -6.15 0.03 2.55
CA PHE A 14 -6.18 1.31 1.85
C PHE A 14 -6.13 2.43 2.88
N PHE A 15 -5.11 3.27 2.79
CA PHE A 15 -5.03 4.49 3.56
C PHE A 15 -5.98 5.52 2.96
N TRP A 16 -6.86 6.06 3.79
CA TRP A 16 -7.81 7.07 3.35
C TRP A 16 -7.85 8.25 4.33
N ASN A 17 -7.29 9.39 3.91
CA ASN A 17 -7.16 10.58 4.73
C ASN A 17 -8.52 11.19 5.10
N SER A 18 -9.51 11.10 4.20
CA SER A 18 -10.90 11.50 4.48
C SER A 18 -11.70 10.45 5.25
N GLY A 19 -11.10 9.30 5.55
CA GLY A 19 -11.72 8.23 6.33
C GLY A 19 -11.59 8.42 7.84
N TYR A 20 -12.01 7.39 8.57
CA TYR A 20 -11.87 7.34 10.03
C TYR A 20 -10.39 7.26 10.45
N SER A 21 -10.08 7.66 11.69
CA SER A 21 -8.72 7.60 12.24
C SER A 21 -8.04 6.24 12.03
N MET A 22 -8.81 5.15 12.12
CA MET A 22 -8.30 3.81 11.87
C MET A 22 -7.81 3.63 10.43
N GLN A 23 -8.55 4.12 9.44
CA GLN A 23 -8.25 3.99 8.00
C GLN A 23 -7.01 4.77 7.54
N LYS A 24 -6.44 5.61 8.41
CA LYS A 24 -5.22 6.36 8.12
C LYS A 24 -4.11 6.12 9.14
N SER A 25 -4.24 5.09 9.99
CA SER A 25 -3.28 4.79 11.05
C SER A 25 -2.50 3.51 10.80
N GLN A 26 -1.29 3.43 11.38
CA GLN A 26 -0.49 2.21 11.38
C GLN A 26 -1.17 1.08 12.16
N THR A 27 -1.91 1.42 13.22
CA THR A 27 -2.73 0.46 13.98
C THR A 27 -3.79 -0.18 13.08
N GLY A 28 -4.47 0.61 12.25
CA GLY A 28 -5.46 0.11 11.30
C GLY A 28 -4.86 -0.84 10.25
N LEU A 29 -3.71 -0.49 9.69
CA LEU A 29 -2.96 -1.38 8.81
C LEU A 29 -2.64 -2.71 9.51
N LEU A 30 -2.01 -2.66 10.67
CA LEU A 30 -1.57 -3.85 11.41
C LEU A 30 -2.74 -4.75 11.82
N GLN A 31 -3.82 -4.17 12.37
CA GLN A 31 -5.02 -4.93 12.73
C GLN A 31 -5.66 -5.57 11.51
N SER A 32 -5.78 -4.84 10.40
CA SER A 32 -6.39 -5.36 9.18
C SER A 32 -5.58 -6.52 8.59
N LEU A 33 -4.26 -6.39 8.51
CA LEU A 33 -3.40 -7.45 8.00
C LEU A 33 -3.38 -8.67 8.93
N LEU A 34 -3.23 -8.46 10.24
CA LEU A 34 -3.25 -9.55 11.22
C LEU A 34 -4.58 -10.31 11.19
N TYR A 35 -5.70 -9.59 11.16
CA TYR A 35 -7.03 -10.20 11.04
C TYR A 35 -7.18 -11.02 9.76
N GLN A 36 -6.80 -10.48 8.60
CA GLN A 36 -6.89 -11.18 7.32
C GLN A 36 -6.02 -12.44 7.30
N VAL A 37 -4.82 -12.37 7.86
CA VAL A 37 -3.91 -13.51 7.96
C VAL A 37 -4.45 -14.59 8.89
N LEU A 38 -4.89 -14.23 10.10
CA LEU A 38 -5.43 -15.19 11.07
C LEU A 38 -6.76 -15.78 10.60
N SER A 39 -7.58 -15.02 9.87
CA SER A 39 -8.80 -15.53 9.24
C SER A 39 -8.47 -16.56 8.16
N ALA A 40 -7.40 -16.32 7.38
CA ALA A 40 -6.93 -17.29 6.40
C ALA A 40 -6.28 -18.51 7.05
N CYS A 41 -5.58 -18.35 8.18
CA CYS A 41 -4.86 -19.41 8.88
C CYS A 41 -5.27 -19.49 10.37
N PRO A 42 -6.46 -20.02 10.68
CA PRO A 42 -7.00 -20.04 12.04
C PRO A 42 -6.14 -20.82 13.04
N ASP A 43 -5.38 -21.81 12.58
CA ASP A 43 -4.49 -22.63 13.42
C ASP A 43 -3.43 -21.80 14.15
N LEU A 44 -3.13 -20.59 13.64
CA LEU A 44 -2.16 -19.67 14.23
C LEU A 44 -2.73 -18.80 15.34
N ILE A 45 -4.06 -18.76 15.49
CA ILE A 45 -4.71 -17.88 16.46
C ILE A 45 -4.25 -18.21 17.88
N LEU A 46 -4.22 -19.49 18.23
CA LEU A 46 -3.85 -19.91 19.58
C LEU A 46 -2.41 -19.53 19.92
N GLU A 47 -1.48 -19.72 18.99
CA GLU A 47 -0.08 -19.34 19.21
C GLU A 47 0.12 -17.82 19.20
N THR A 48 -0.54 -17.12 18.28
CA THR A 48 -0.34 -15.68 18.08
C THR A 48 -0.99 -14.84 19.17
N CYS A 49 -2.13 -15.30 19.70
CA CYS A 49 -2.92 -14.59 20.68
C CYS A 49 -2.82 -15.18 22.09
N ALA A 50 -1.95 -16.17 22.32
CA ALA A 50 -1.81 -16.87 23.61
C ALA A 50 -1.65 -15.91 24.80
N ASP A 51 -0.80 -14.89 24.63
CA ASP A 51 -0.48 -13.93 25.69
C ASP A 51 -1.44 -12.74 25.75
N HIS A 52 -2.40 -12.64 24.82
CA HIS A 52 -3.33 -11.53 24.76
C HIS A 52 -4.65 -11.85 25.44
N ARG A 53 -5.04 -11.03 26.43
CA ARG A 53 -6.26 -11.22 27.19
C ARG A 53 -7.48 -10.79 26.39
N ALA A 54 -8.48 -11.67 26.30
CA ALA A 54 -9.72 -11.37 25.62
C ALA A 54 -10.39 -10.12 26.21
N GLY A 55 -10.71 -9.15 25.35
CA GLY A 55 -11.37 -7.90 25.72
C GLY A 55 -10.42 -6.73 26.01
N GLU A 56 -9.11 -6.94 26.05
CA GLU A 56 -8.14 -5.85 26.15
C GLU A 56 -7.82 -5.26 24.77
N PRO A 57 -7.64 -3.93 24.65
CA PRO A 57 -7.27 -3.32 23.38
C PRO A 57 -5.82 -3.67 23.05
N TRP A 58 -5.57 -4.09 21.81
CA TRP A 58 -4.22 -4.31 21.32
C TRP A 58 -3.47 -2.99 21.14
N SER A 59 -2.29 -2.89 21.73
CA SER A 59 -1.33 -1.85 21.40
C SER A 59 -0.70 -2.08 20.02
N ARG A 60 -0.17 -1.01 19.42
CA ARG A 60 0.56 -1.06 18.15
C ARG A 60 1.76 -2.04 18.21
N ASN A 61 2.46 -2.10 19.34
CA ASN A 61 3.62 -2.97 19.52
C ASN A 61 3.21 -4.44 19.60
N GLU A 62 2.11 -4.76 20.27
CA GLU A 62 1.55 -6.12 20.31
C GLU A 62 1.12 -6.55 18.91
N LEU A 63 0.45 -5.69 18.16
CA LEU A 63 0.02 -6.00 16.78
C LEU A 63 1.22 -6.26 15.85
N SER A 64 2.24 -5.41 15.94
CA SER A 64 3.48 -5.57 15.16
C SER A 64 4.19 -6.87 15.53
N THR A 65 4.26 -7.19 16.81
CA THR A 65 4.87 -8.44 17.31
C THR A 65 4.09 -9.67 16.84
N ALA A 66 2.77 -9.66 17.00
CA ALA A 66 1.90 -10.74 16.57
C ALA A 66 1.96 -10.98 15.06
N LEU A 67 1.92 -9.91 14.25
CA LEU A 67 2.06 -10.03 12.80
C LEU A 67 3.44 -10.60 12.42
N LYS A 68 4.52 -10.10 13.04
CA LYS A 68 5.88 -10.61 12.79
C LYS A 68 6.01 -12.09 13.20
N LEU A 69 5.38 -12.52 14.30
CA LEU A 69 5.38 -13.90 14.75
C LEU A 69 4.74 -14.82 13.69
N VAL A 70 3.53 -14.46 13.24
CA VAL A 70 2.80 -15.22 12.22
C VAL A 70 3.59 -15.35 10.92
N LEU A 71 4.17 -14.24 10.43
CA LEU A 71 4.89 -14.23 9.16
C LEU A 71 6.24 -14.96 9.20
N ARG A 72 6.76 -15.23 10.39
CA ARG A 72 8.01 -15.97 10.62
C ARG A 72 7.78 -17.42 11.00
N HIS A 73 6.53 -17.85 11.15
CA HIS A 73 6.22 -19.20 11.59
C HIS A 73 6.69 -20.23 10.55
N MET A 74 7.87 -20.82 10.82
CA MET A 74 8.64 -21.65 9.89
C MET A 74 7.91 -22.92 9.45
N LEU A 75 6.93 -23.38 10.24
CA LEU A 75 6.17 -24.59 9.95
C LEU A 75 4.94 -24.33 9.07
N LEU A 76 4.62 -23.08 8.74
CA LEU A 76 3.57 -22.78 7.78
C LEU A 76 4.11 -22.93 6.36
N PRO A 77 3.56 -23.83 5.53
CA PRO A 77 3.82 -23.82 4.10
C PRO A 77 3.00 -22.70 3.43
N ALA A 78 3.18 -21.45 3.87
CA ALA A 78 2.43 -20.30 3.39
C ALA A 78 3.35 -19.19 2.86
N LYS A 79 2.88 -18.54 1.79
CA LYS A 79 3.41 -17.29 1.25
C LYS A 79 2.41 -16.19 1.50
N PHE A 80 2.90 -14.98 1.76
CA PHE A 80 2.12 -13.81 2.07
C PHE A 80 2.31 -12.76 1.00
N CYS A 81 1.23 -12.17 0.53
CA CYS A 81 1.25 -11.06 -0.41
C CYS A 81 0.34 -9.95 0.09
N PHE A 82 0.94 -8.81 0.44
CA PHE A 82 0.21 -7.67 0.97
C PHE A 82 0.14 -6.53 -0.02
N PHE A 83 -1.02 -5.87 -0.06
CA PHE A 83 -1.28 -4.69 -0.87
C PHE A 83 -1.62 -3.53 0.05
N ALA A 84 -0.85 -2.44 0.00
CA ALA A 84 -1.16 -1.22 0.74
C ALA A 84 -1.20 -0.03 -0.21
N ASP A 85 -2.39 0.54 -0.40
CA ASP A 85 -2.59 1.68 -1.31
C ASP A 85 -2.75 2.98 -0.52
N GLY A 86 -2.30 4.08 -1.12
CA GLY A 86 -2.35 5.43 -0.57
C GLY A 86 -1.38 5.71 0.57
N LEU A 87 -0.13 5.22 0.56
CA LEU A 87 0.79 5.47 1.70
C LEU A 87 0.97 6.96 2.04
N ASP A 88 0.83 7.87 1.08
CA ASP A 88 0.84 9.32 1.31
C ASP A 88 -0.37 9.86 2.10
N GLU A 89 -1.41 9.04 2.29
CA GLU A 89 -2.57 9.34 3.13
C GLU A 89 -2.43 8.79 4.56
N TYR A 90 -1.27 8.24 4.92
CA TYR A 90 -0.94 7.83 6.28
C TYR A 90 -0.83 9.04 7.22
N GLU A 91 -1.53 8.98 8.35
CA GLU A 91 -1.45 9.96 9.43
C GLU A 91 -0.43 9.49 10.49
N GLY A 92 0.83 9.81 10.26
CA GLY A 92 1.94 9.54 11.17
C GLY A 92 3.30 9.93 10.56
N ASP A 93 4.40 9.39 11.10
CA ASP A 93 5.73 9.61 10.53
C ASP A 93 5.97 8.65 9.36
N ASP A 94 6.16 9.19 8.16
CA ASP A 94 6.47 8.43 6.93
C ASP A 94 7.64 7.44 7.15
N LYS A 95 8.65 7.81 7.94
CA LYS A 95 9.79 6.93 8.24
C LYS A 95 9.38 5.72 9.05
N GLU A 96 8.39 5.84 9.93
CA GLU A 96 7.88 4.71 10.70
C GLU A 96 7.16 3.69 9.81
N ILE A 97 6.31 4.15 8.89
CA ILE A 97 5.60 3.24 7.99
C ILE A 97 6.55 2.59 6.98
N ILE A 98 7.51 3.34 6.44
CA ILE A 98 8.57 2.81 5.56
C ILE A 98 9.35 1.70 6.26
N ARG A 99 9.83 1.95 7.49
CA ARG A 99 10.56 0.94 8.29
C ARG A 99 9.70 -0.29 8.55
N LEU A 100 8.43 -0.13 8.90
CA LEU A 100 7.53 -1.26 9.10
C LEU A 100 7.40 -2.12 7.83
N LEU A 101 7.16 -1.50 6.67
CA LEU A 101 7.02 -2.22 5.40
C LEU A 101 8.32 -2.95 5.02
N GLN A 102 9.47 -2.29 5.17
CA GLN A 102 10.78 -2.89 4.93
C GLN A 102 11.03 -4.07 5.88
N ASP A 103 10.76 -3.91 7.18
CA ASP A 103 10.90 -4.97 8.19
C ASP A 103 10.09 -6.22 7.84
N LEU A 104 8.85 -6.05 7.38
CA LEU A 104 7.97 -7.14 6.99
C LEU A 104 8.47 -7.83 5.72
N ALA A 105 9.00 -7.06 4.76
CA ALA A 105 9.52 -7.55 3.50
C ALA A 105 10.88 -8.28 3.60
N ILE A 106 11.57 -8.23 4.76
CA ILE A 106 12.79 -9.03 5.01
C ILE A 106 12.51 -10.53 4.89
N SER A 107 11.30 -10.97 5.24
CA SER A 107 10.94 -12.39 5.16
C SER A 107 10.82 -12.85 3.69
N PRO A 108 11.49 -13.95 3.28
CA PRO A 108 11.39 -14.48 1.90
C PRO A 108 10.00 -15.07 1.58
N ASN A 109 9.13 -15.17 2.58
CA ASN A 109 7.75 -15.60 2.42
C ASN A 109 6.80 -14.43 2.23
N VAL A 110 7.25 -13.18 2.37
CA VAL A 110 6.42 -11.99 2.31
C VAL A 110 6.76 -11.19 1.05
N LYS A 111 5.74 -10.79 0.32
CA LYS A 111 5.81 -9.76 -0.71
C LYS A 111 4.85 -8.65 -0.37
N ILE A 112 5.27 -7.41 -0.59
CA ILE A 112 4.43 -6.24 -0.35
C ILE A 112 4.45 -5.40 -1.61
N CYS A 113 3.26 -5.09 -2.11
CA CYS A 113 3.03 -4.12 -3.17
C CYS A 113 2.42 -2.89 -2.52
N VAL A 114 3.04 -1.73 -2.73
CA VAL A 114 2.54 -0.47 -2.20
C VAL A 114 2.43 0.59 -3.28
N SER A 115 1.49 1.51 -3.09
CA SER A 115 1.33 2.70 -3.93
C SER A 115 1.29 3.97 -3.08
N SER A 116 1.86 5.03 -3.63
CA SER A 116 1.89 6.35 -3.01
C SER A 116 2.04 7.42 -4.09
N ARG A 117 1.71 8.67 -3.74
CA ARG A 117 2.25 9.83 -4.46
C ARG A 117 3.78 9.89 -4.33
N PRO A 118 4.48 10.56 -5.26
CA PRO A 118 5.94 10.68 -5.24
C PRO A 118 6.40 11.75 -4.23
N TRP A 119 6.01 11.60 -2.96
CA TRP A 119 6.53 12.45 -1.89
C TRP A 119 7.98 12.07 -1.55
N ASN A 120 8.77 13.05 -1.13
CA ASN A 120 10.22 12.88 -0.92
C ASN A 120 10.55 11.66 -0.05
N ALA A 121 9.82 11.44 1.04
CA ALA A 121 10.09 10.30 1.93
C ALA A 121 9.99 8.93 1.22
N PHE A 122 9.00 8.74 0.34
CA PHE A 122 8.80 7.50 -0.40
C PHE A 122 9.75 7.38 -1.60
N VAL A 123 10.02 8.49 -2.28
CA VAL A 123 11.04 8.54 -3.34
C VAL A 123 12.39 8.17 -2.74
N ASP A 124 12.85 8.86 -1.70
CA ASP A 124 14.12 8.59 -1.03
C ASP A 124 14.26 7.12 -0.57
N ALA A 125 13.16 6.49 -0.16
CA ALA A 125 13.15 5.11 0.32
C ALA A 125 13.08 4.03 -0.78
N PHE A 126 12.45 4.33 -1.92
CA PHE A 126 12.08 3.31 -2.92
C PHE A 126 12.51 3.63 -4.36
N ASP A 127 13.07 4.80 -4.65
CA ASP A 127 13.36 5.22 -6.04
C ASP A 127 14.40 4.32 -6.72
N ASP A 128 15.41 3.89 -5.97
CA ASP A 128 16.47 2.98 -6.42
C ASP A 128 16.05 1.51 -6.51
N MET A 129 14.81 1.18 -6.13
CA MET A 129 14.33 -0.19 -6.22
C MET A 129 14.07 -0.61 -7.67
N LYS A 130 14.55 -1.81 -8.01
CA LYS A 130 14.28 -2.45 -9.31
C LYS A 130 12.78 -2.64 -9.57
N TRP A 131 11.98 -2.80 -8.51
CA TRP A 131 10.56 -3.15 -8.58
C TRP A 131 9.68 -1.93 -8.32
N LYS A 132 9.83 -0.89 -9.14
CA LYS A 132 9.06 0.35 -9.09
C LYS A 132 8.32 0.57 -10.41
N LEU A 133 7.06 1.00 -10.32
CA LEU A 133 6.24 1.35 -11.47
C LEU A 133 5.73 2.79 -11.30
N ALA A 134 6.32 3.72 -12.03
CA ALA A 134 5.79 5.09 -12.15
C ALA A 134 4.68 5.09 -13.21
N LEU A 135 3.43 4.97 -12.76
CA LEU A 135 2.26 4.78 -13.64
C LEU A 135 2.12 5.89 -14.69
N GLU A 136 2.44 7.13 -14.33
CA GLU A 136 2.39 8.29 -15.20
C GLU A 136 3.29 8.16 -16.44
N ASN A 137 4.37 7.39 -16.37
CA ASN A 137 5.24 7.15 -17.52
C ASN A 137 4.59 6.20 -18.55
N PHE A 138 3.69 5.33 -18.10
CA PHE A 138 2.98 4.36 -18.95
C PHE A 138 1.65 4.88 -19.46
N THR A 139 1.05 5.85 -18.77
CA THR A 139 -0.24 6.45 -19.14
C THR A 139 -0.10 7.84 -19.77
N LYS A 140 1.13 8.35 -19.92
CA LYS A 140 1.40 9.71 -20.43
C LYS A 140 0.70 10.01 -21.75
N ASP A 141 0.83 9.13 -22.73
CA ASP A 141 0.27 9.36 -24.07
C ASP A 141 -1.27 9.31 -24.05
N ASP A 142 -1.85 8.45 -23.22
CA ASP A 142 -3.29 8.39 -23.03
C ASP A 142 -3.83 9.64 -22.33
N MET A 143 -3.12 10.12 -21.30
CA MET A 143 -3.44 11.40 -20.64
C MET A 143 -3.37 12.57 -21.64
N LEU A 144 -2.33 12.63 -22.47
CA LEU A 144 -2.19 13.66 -23.52
C LEU A 144 -3.34 13.58 -24.52
N ARG A 145 -3.67 12.37 -24.98
CA ARG A 145 -4.79 12.14 -25.89
C ARG A 145 -6.12 12.56 -25.26
N TYR A 146 -6.33 12.27 -23.98
CA TYR A 146 -7.51 12.68 -23.24
C TYR A 146 -7.62 14.20 -23.14
N VAL A 147 -6.54 14.88 -22.73
CA VAL A 147 -6.50 16.35 -22.64
C VAL A 147 -6.78 16.99 -24.00
N ARG A 148 -6.16 16.52 -25.09
CA ARG A 148 -6.42 17.05 -26.44
C ARG A 148 -7.85 16.82 -26.90
N ASN A 149 -8.43 15.65 -26.61
CA ASN A 149 -9.79 15.33 -27.06
C ASN A 149 -10.88 16.01 -26.23
N THR A 150 -10.61 16.36 -24.97
CA THR A 150 -11.60 16.93 -24.07
C THR A 150 -11.40 18.44 -23.95
N LEU A 151 -10.22 18.88 -23.52
CA LEU A 151 -9.95 20.30 -23.26
C LEU A 151 -9.77 21.10 -24.55
N ALA A 152 -8.95 20.62 -25.49
CA ALA A 152 -8.68 21.38 -26.71
C ALA A 152 -9.90 21.46 -27.66
N LYS A 153 -10.86 20.54 -27.53
CA LYS A 153 -12.11 20.54 -28.29
C LYS A 153 -13.25 21.26 -27.58
N ASP A 154 -13.05 21.73 -26.35
CA ASP A 154 -14.04 22.54 -25.66
C ASP A 154 -14.08 23.96 -26.24
N ASP A 155 -15.27 24.44 -26.61
CA ASP A 155 -15.45 25.73 -27.28
C ASP A 155 -15.00 26.92 -26.41
N LYS A 156 -15.16 26.83 -25.08
CA LYS A 156 -14.73 27.88 -24.17
C LYS A 156 -13.21 27.91 -24.12
N PHE A 157 -12.57 26.74 -24.04
CA PHE A 157 -11.12 26.65 -24.08
C PHE A 157 -10.55 27.14 -25.42
N ALA A 158 -11.15 26.74 -26.55
CA ALA A 158 -10.72 27.19 -27.87
C ALA A 158 -10.85 28.72 -28.05
N SER A 159 -11.89 29.31 -27.47
CA SER A 159 -12.08 30.77 -27.47
C SER A 159 -11.05 31.48 -26.58
N LEU A 160 -10.74 30.92 -25.40
CA LEU A 160 -9.71 31.43 -24.50
C LEU A 160 -8.31 31.32 -25.12
N ALA A 161 -7.99 30.21 -25.79
CA ALA A 161 -6.68 30.00 -26.41
C ALA A 161 -6.37 30.95 -27.56
N LYS A 162 -7.40 31.51 -28.22
CA LYS A 162 -7.24 32.60 -29.21
C LYS A 162 -6.86 33.93 -28.56
N GLN A 163 -7.21 34.13 -27.29
CA GLN A 163 -7.01 35.38 -26.55
C GLN A 163 -5.73 35.35 -25.71
N ASP A 164 -5.37 34.18 -25.17
CA ASP A 164 -4.18 33.99 -24.35
C ASP A 164 -3.30 32.86 -24.90
N PRO A 165 -2.14 33.18 -25.52
CA PRO A 165 -1.21 32.19 -26.05
C PRO A 165 -0.70 31.19 -25.01
N ARG A 166 -0.73 31.52 -23.71
CA ARG A 166 -0.34 30.59 -22.62
C ARG A 166 -1.28 29.39 -22.53
N CYS A 167 -2.52 29.49 -23.01
CA CYS A 167 -3.41 28.32 -23.05
C CYS A 167 -2.87 27.20 -23.93
N ASN A 168 -2.07 27.52 -24.97
CA ASN A 168 -1.47 26.51 -25.83
C ASN A 168 -0.39 25.67 -25.12
N SER A 169 0.15 26.12 -23.97
CA SER A 169 1.06 25.29 -23.17
C SER A 169 0.33 24.37 -22.17
N LEU A 170 -0.99 24.54 -21.97
CA LEU A 170 -1.82 23.69 -21.12
C LEU A 170 -2.27 22.41 -21.83
N VAL A 171 -2.23 22.40 -23.16
CA VAL A 171 -2.44 21.22 -24.01
C VAL A 171 -1.10 20.91 -24.68
N PRO A 172 -0.30 19.98 -24.13
CA PRO A 172 0.99 19.62 -24.70
C PRO A 172 0.85 18.92 -26.06
#